data_AF-A0A538PK38-F1
#
_entry.id   AF-A0A538PK38-F1
#
_cell.length_a   1.000
_cell.length_b   1.000
_cell.length_c   1.000
_cell.angle_alpha   90.00
_cell.angle_beta   90.00
_cell.angle_gamma   90.00
#
_symmetry.space_group_name_H-M   'P 1'
#
loop_
_entity.id
_entity.type
_entity.pdbx_description
1 polymer ?
#
loop_
_entity_poly.entity_id
_entity_poly.type
_entity_poly.pdbx_seq_one_letter_code
_entity_poly.pdbx_strand_id
1 'polypeptide(L)'
;MVATVAAREPVVLALEIPPTEARAIQGFLGSDGSAARRRELVAGTWWQERYQDGRRSVAMADLLETVRALRAAGKPIDVVTIDDDGNATDAESREEAMAGHVIAARRARPEAALIVYAGNLHTSRHEMSFQPGFRWMAMRVLDAGIPLVSLNARWADGTAWICRGSDLSACGVSFIGGRGTEAGIRFAPSPDASYDGWFGVGSVTASPPAGIPAMAEGLDAKIAAAWSSPEAAHAKARRAYADKDYARCAELLAQIASPDAGIAYDHACCLALAGRKDDALARLREAMDAGFKDLAHLEADPDLVSLHDDPRWPIRK
;
A
#
# COMPACT_ATOMS: atom_id res chain seq x y z
N MET A 1 7.17 12.86 11.15
CA MET A 1 6.23 12.72 12.28
C MET A 1 6.95 12.33 13.57
N VAL A 2 7.54 11.14 13.66
CA VAL A 2 8.19 10.63 14.89
C VAL A 2 9.18 11.62 15.51
N ALA A 3 10.15 12.13 14.72
CA ALA A 3 11.12 13.13 15.22
C ALA A 3 10.46 14.43 15.73
N THR A 4 9.38 14.87 15.08
CA THR A 4 8.62 16.07 15.47
C THR A 4 7.94 15.89 16.82
N VAL A 5 7.36 14.71 17.07
CA VAL A 5 6.69 14.38 18.35
C VAL A 5 7.74 14.16 19.45
N ALA A 6 8.81 13.41 19.16
CA ALA A 6 9.90 13.14 20.10
C ALA A 6 10.67 14.41 20.53
N ALA A 7 10.54 15.52 19.80
CA ALA A 7 11.07 16.81 20.21
C ALA A 7 10.28 17.46 21.37
N ARG A 8 9.04 17.02 21.62
CA ARG A 8 8.08 17.66 22.53
C ARG A 8 7.68 16.78 23.71
N GLU A 9 7.61 15.46 23.51
CA GLU A 9 7.11 14.51 24.49
C GLU A 9 7.77 13.12 24.33
N PRO A 10 7.69 12.24 25.35
CA PRO A 10 8.10 10.86 25.21
C PRO A 10 7.31 10.14 24.11
N VAL A 11 7.99 9.30 23.33
CA VAL A 11 7.39 8.56 22.21
C VAL A 11 7.62 7.07 22.36
N VAL A 12 6.56 6.28 22.16
CA VAL A 12 6.66 4.85 21.87
C VAL A 12 6.23 4.65 20.41
N LEU A 13 7.14 4.17 19.58
CA LEU A 13 6.87 3.82 18.20
C LEU A 13 6.56 2.32 18.12
N ALA A 14 5.32 1.97 17.83
CA ALA A 14 4.87 0.61 17.60
C ALA A 14 4.97 0.27 16.12
N LEU A 15 5.80 -0.73 15.78
CA LEU A 15 6.04 -1.16 14.40
C LEU A 15 5.44 -2.55 14.16
N GLU A 16 4.78 -2.71 13.01
CA GLU A 16 4.30 -4.00 12.49
C GLU A 16 5.48 -4.92 12.10
N ILE A 17 6.18 -5.39 13.13
CA ILE A 17 7.32 -6.31 13.12
C ILE A 17 7.04 -7.33 14.22
N PRO A 18 7.35 -8.63 14.04
CA PRO A 18 7.07 -9.65 15.04
C PRO A 18 7.90 -9.46 16.32
N PRO A 19 7.35 -9.83 17.50
CA PRO A 19 8.06 -9.75 18.78
C PRO A 19 9.38 -10.51 18.85
N THR A 20 9.60 -11.50 17.98
CA THR A 20 10.87 -12.22 17.86
C THR A 20 12.05 -11.28 17.54
N GLU A 21 11.80 -10.15 16.87
CA GLU A 21 12.83 -9.16 16.51
C GLU A 21 13.06 -8.10 17.60
N ALA A 22 12.23 -8.05 18.65
CA ALA A 22 12.28 -6.99 19.67
C ALA A 22 13.66 -6.87 20.34
N ARG A 23 14.31 -8.01 20.64
CA ARG A 23 15.64 -8.04 21.27
C ARG A 23 16.71 -7.45 20.35
N ALA A 24 16.70 -7.80 19.06
CA ALA A 24 17.66 -7.31 18.08
C ALA A 24 17.49 -5.79 17.88
N ILE A 25 16.23 -5.33 17.77
CA ILE A 25 15.89 -3.91 17.65
C ILE A 25 16.39 -3.15 18.88
N GLN A 26 16.08 -3.60 20.10
CA GLN A 26 16.54 -2.91 21.32
C GLN A 26 18.07 -2.88 21.43
N GLY A 27 18.75 -3.97 21.06
CA GLY A 27 20.20 -4.02 20.98
C GLY A 27 20.78 -2.99 20.01
N PHE A 28 20.16 -2.83 18.83
CA PHE A 28 20.57 -1.82 17.86
C PHE A 28 20.29 -0.39 18.34
N LEU A 29 19.13 -0.13 18.95
CA LEU A 29 18.76 1.18 19.48
C LEU A 29 19.70 1.67 20.60
N GLY A 30 20.29 0.75 21.37
CA GLY A 30 21.29 1.05 22.39
C GLY A 30 22.73 1.10 21.88
N SER A 31 22.95 0.92 20.57
CA SER A 31 24.29 0.80 19.99
C SER A 31 24.83 2.09 19.38
N ASP A 32 26.09 2.03 18.92
CA ASP A 32 26.76 3.12 18.19
C ASP A 32 26.25 3.33 16.75
N GLY A 33 25.37 2.45 16.25
CA GLY A 33 24.86 2.51 14.87
C GLY A 33 25.86 2.09 13.81
N SER A 34 26.98 1.47 14.21
CA SER A 34 28.00 1.03 13.27
C SER A 34 27.43 0.04 12.25
N ALA A 35 28.11 -0.08 11.10
CA ALA A 35 27.73 -1.04 10.06
C ALA A 35 27.66 -2.49 10.57
N ALA A 36 28.45 -2.84 11.60
CA ALA A 36 28.35 -4.15 12.26
C ALA A 36 27.02 -4.32 12.99
N ARG A 37 26.60 -3.32 13.77
CA ARG A 37 25.31 -3.32 14.48
C ARG A 37 24.12 -3.31 13.53
N ARG A 38 24.23 -2.59 12.41
CA ARG A 38 23.20 -2.62 11.36
C ARG A 38 23.09 -3.99 10.70
N ARG A 39 24.21 -4.71 10.49
CA ARG A 39 24.18 -6.10 10.01
C ARG A 39 23.55 -7.05 11.02
N GLU A 40 23.86 -6.90 12.30
CA GLU A 40 23.24 -7.70 13.37
C GLU A 40 21.72 -7.48 13.44
N LEU A 41 21.26 -6.22 13.31
CA LEU A 41 19.84 -5.88 13.27
C LEU A 41 19.09 -6.66 12.19
N VAL A 42 19.62 -6.68 10.97
CA VAL A 42 18.93 -7.28 9.80
C VAL A 42 19.29 -8.75 9.59
N ALA A 43 20.01 -9.38 10.53
CA ALA A 43 20.35 -10.79 10.48
C ALA A 43 19.25 -11.71 11.05
N GLY A 44 18.22 -11.14 11.69
CA GLY A 44 17.08 -11.89 12.23
C GLY A 44 16.31 -12.66 11.15
N THR A 45 15.68 -13.77 11.53
CA THR A 45 14.98 -14.65 10.59
C THR A 45 13.89 -13.91 9.83
N TRP A 46 13.18 -12.99 10.50
CA TRP A 46 12.15 -12.18 9.84
C TRP A 46 12.72 -11.34 8.70
N TRP A 47 13.88 -10.70 8.88
CA TRP A 47 14.53 -9.89 7.84
C TRP A 47 15.04 -10.70 6.65
N GLN A 48 15.41 -11.96 6.90
CA GLN A 48 15.99 -12.89 5.93
C GLN A 48 14.95 -13.75 5.20
N GLU A 49 13.66 -13.57 5.50
CA GLU A 49 12.58 -14.30 4.83
C GLU A 49 12.64 -14.17 3.31
N ARG A 50 12.26 -15.23 2.59
CA ARG A 50 12.21 -15.18 1.12
C ARG A 50 11.07 -14.32 0.60
N TYR A 51 9.93 -14.35 1.31
CA TYR A 51 8.76 -13.56 0.96
C TYR A 51 8.91 -12.13 1.48
N GLN A 52 9.27 -11.22 0.57
CA GLN A 52 9.66 -9.86 0.89
C GLN A 52 8.55 -8.87 0.50
N ASP A 53 7.57 -8.73 1.37
CA ASP A 53 6.35 -7.91 1.21
C ASP A 53 6.52 -6.39 1.37
N GLY A 54 7.76 -5.93 1.60
CA GLY A 54 8.11 -4.51 1.77
C GLY A 54 8.26 -4.05 3.24
N ARG A 55 7.82 -4.84 4.23
CA ARG A 55 7.97 -4.47 5.66
C ARG A 55 9.41 -4.56 6.15
N ARG A 56 10.19 -5.49 5.59
CA ARG A 56 11.60 -5.78 5.92
C ARG A 56 12.60 -4.94 5.10
N SER A 57 12.26 -3.68 4.85
CA SER A 57 12.94 -2.86 3.85
C SER A 57 14.09 -2.03 4.42
N VAL A 58 14.99 -1.56 3.54
CA VAL A 58 16.04 -0.60 3.88
C VAL A 58 15.45 0.66 4.54
N ALA A 59 14.32 1.17 4.05
CA ALA A 59 13.61 2.30 4.66
C ALA A 59 13.16 2.02 6.10
N MET A 60 12.75 0.78 6.43
CA MET A 60 12.44 0.39 7.81
C MET A 60 13.70 0.34 8.68
N ALA A 61 14.81 -0.18 8.15
CA ALA A 61 16.10 -0.16 8.85
C ALA A 61 16.61 1.29 9.08
N ASP A 62 16.38 2.19 8.13
CA ASP A 62 16.76 3.60 8.23
C ASP A 62 15.84 4.39 9.20
N LEU A 63 14.56 3.99 9.31
CA LEU A 63 13.67 4.47 10.37
C LEU A 63 14.21 4.06 11.76
N LEU A 64 14.64 2.81 11.92
CA LEU A 64 15.25 2.34 13.17
C LEU A 64 16.57 3.08 13.48
N GLU A 65 17.40 3.37 12.47
CA GLU A 65 18.60 4.20 12.64
C GLU A 65 18.24 5.63 13.06
N THR A 66 17.20 6.22 12.48
CA THR A 66 16.71 7.54 12.89
C THR A 66 16.28 7.53 14.36
N VAL A 67 15.56 6.49 14.81
CA VAL A 67 15.15 6.36 16.22
C VAL A 67 16.35 6.16 17.14
N ARG A 68 17.32 5.32 16.74
CA ARG A 68 18.58 5.14 17.48
C ARG A 68 19.32 6.46 17.66
N ALA A 69 19.47 7.24 16.59
CA ALA A 69 20.14 8.53 16.63
C ALA A 69 19.41 9.53 17.56
N LEU A 70 18.07 9.56 17.54
CA LEU A 70 17.27 10.36 18.47
C LEU A 70 17.48 9.92 19.93
N ARG A 71 17.50 8.62 20.20
CA ARG A 71 17.75 8.06 21.54
C ARG A 71 19.16 8.39 22.03
N ALA A 72 20.17 8.27 21.17
CA ALA A 72 21.56 8.66 21.46
C ALA A 72 21.69 10.16 21.75
N ALA A 73 20.85 10.99 21.12
CA ALA A 73 20.74 12.42 21.41
C ALA A 73 19.90 12.73 22.67
N GLY A 74 19.55 11.73 23.48
CA GLY A 74 18.83 11.88 24.74
C GLY A 74 17.33 12.11 24.58
N LYS A 75 16.74 11.91 23.39
CA LYS A 75 15.28 11.98 23.24
C LYS A 75 14.62 10.77 23.89
N PRO A 76 13.52 10.95 24.65
CA PRO A 76 12.80 9.87 25.29
C PRO A 76 11.94 9.12 24.27
N ILE A 77 12.58 8.34 23.39
CA ILE A 77 11.92 7.55 22.36
C ILE A 77 12.30 6.07 22.47
N ASP A 78 11.32 5.20 22.30
CA ASP A 78 11.51 3.76 22.28
C ASP A 78 10.69 3.08 21.16
N VAL A 79 11.01 1.83 20.85
CA VAL A 79 10.32 1.02 19.84
C VAL A 79 9.74 -0.24 20.47
N VAL A 80 8.49 -0.53 20.11
CA VAL A 80 7.84 -1.82 20.40
C VAL A 80 7.42 -2.48 19.09
N THR A 81 7.44 -3.80 19.09
CA THR A 81 7.02 -4.67 17.98
C THR A 81 5.58 -5.13 18.23
N ILE A 82 4.72 -5.04 17.23
CA ILE A 82 3.29 -5.31 17.40
C ILE A 82 2.70 -6.30 16.40
N ASP A 83 3.49 -6.99 15.57
CA ASP A 83 2.95 -8.07 14.73
C ASP A 83 2.65 -9.33 15.56
N ASP A 84 2.14 -10.39 14.93
CA ASP A 84 1.99 -11.68 15.61
C ASP A 84 3.33 -12.39 15.84
N ASP A 85 3.31 -13.29 16.82
CA ASP A 85 4.48 -14.00 17.32
C ASP A 85 4.83 -15.24 16.47
N GLY A 86 4.24 -15.37 15.27
CA GLY A 86 4.31 -16.56 14.41
C GLY A 86 3.34 -17.68 14.80
N ASN A 87 2.42 -17.40 15.73
CA ASN A 87 1.48 -18.37 16.29
C ASN A 87 0.04 -18.17 15.78
N ALA A 88 -0.23 -17.09 15.03
CA ALA A 88 -1.56 -16.85 14.49
C ALA A 88 -1.95 -17.97 13.51
N THR A 89 -3.12 -18.57 13.72
CA THR A 89 -3.64 -19.66 12.87
C THR A 89 -4.45 -19.14 11.68
N ASP A 90 -4.83 -17.87 11.73
CA ASP A 90 -5.66 -17.18 10.75
C ASP A 90 -5.46 -15.66 10.85
N ALA A 91 -6.10 -14.91 9.96
CA ALA A 91 -5.97 -13.46 9.93
C ALA A 91 -6.60 -12.77 11.17
N GLU A 92 -7.66 -13.32 11.76
CA GLU A 92 -8.31 -12.68 12.92
C GLU A 92 -7.50 -12.81 14.20
N SER A 93 -6.90 -13.98 14.44
CA SER A 93 -5.99 -14.23 15.55
C SER A 93 -4.72 -13.37 15.44
N ARG A 94 -4.24 -13.10 14.22
CA ARG A 94 -3.19 -12.11 13.98
C ARG A 94 -3.64 -10.70 14.39
N GLU A 95 -4.81 -10.23 13.96
CA GLU A 95 -5.33 -8.91 14.39
C GLU A 95 -5.50 -8.80 15.91
N GLU A 96 -5.91 -9.89 16.57
CA GLU A 96 -6.05 -9.95 18.03
C GLU A 96 -4.70 -9.82 18.73
N ALA A 97 -3.68 -10.57 18.28
CA ALA A 97 -2.31 -10.45 18.80
C ALA A 97 -1.78 -9.03 18.63
N MET A 98 -1.93 -8.45 17.43
CA MET A 98 -1.50 -7.08 17.16
C MET A 98 -2.17 -6.06 18.09
N ALA A 99 -3.48 -6.19 18.29
CA ALA A 99 -4.22 -5.32 19.19
C ALA A 99 -3.76 -5.48 20.65
N GLY A 100 -3.51 -6.72 21.09
CA GLY A 100 -2.96 -7.03 22.41
C GLY A 100 -1.65 -6.31 22.68
N HIS A 101 -0.72 -6.32 21.72
CA HIS A 101 0.56 -5.62 21.82
C HIS A 101 0.40 -4.09 21.89
N VAL A 102 -0.48 -3.51 21.06
CA VAL A 102 -0.79 -2.06 21.10
C VAL A 102 -1.42 -1.66 22.44
N ILE A 103 -2.38 -2.45 22.94
CA ILE A 103 -3.03 -2.24 24.23
C ILE A 103 -2.01 -2.30 25.37
N ALA A 104 -1.12 -3.30 25.37
CA ALA A 104 -0.07 -3.45 26.35
C ALA A 104 0.90 -2.25 26.32
N ALA A 105 1.34 -1.82 25.13
CA ALA A 105 2.21 -0.67 24.97
C ALA A 105 1.58 0.63 25.51
N ARG A 106 0.31 0.89 25.20
CA ARG A 106 -0.42 2.07 25.70
C ARG A 106 -0.53 2.06 27.22
N ARG A 107 -0.84 0.90 27.82
CA ARG A 107 -1.01 0.74 29.28
C ARG A 107 0.31 0.82 30.03
N ALA A 108 1.41 0.34 29.45
CA ALA A 108 2.73 0.35 30.08
C ALA A 108 3.32 1.77 30.16
N ARG A 109 3.01 2.64 29.18
CA ARG A 109 3.57 4.00 29.07
C ARG A 109 2.46 5.04 28.85
N PRO A 110 1.53 5.24 29.81
CA PRO A 110 0.37 6.15 29.66
C PRO A 110 0.77 7.63 29.46
N GLU A 111 2.00 8.01 29.79
CA GLU A 111 2.55 9.35 29.64
C GLU A 111 3.18 9.63 28.27
N ALA A 112 3.46 8.60 27.47
CA ALA A 112 4.08 8.75 26.16
C ALA A 112 3.05 8.90 25.03
N ALA A 113 3.40 9.60 23.95
CA ALA A 113 2.71 9.48 22.68
C ALA A 113 2.98 8.08 22.09
N LEU A 114 1.91 7.31 21.87
CA LEU A 114 1.99 6.03 21.16
C LEU A 114 1.69 6.25 19.68
N ILE A 115 2.69 6.04 18.84
CA ILE A 115 2.55 6.10 17.38
C ILE A 115 2.55 4.67 16.85
N VAL A 116 1.42 4.23 16.28
CA VAL A 116 1.28 2.90 15.67
C VAL A 116 1.50 3.03 14.16
N TYR A 117 2.52 2.34 13.64
CA TYR A 117 2.82 2.29 12.21
C TYR A 117 2.57 0.88 11.67
N ALA A 118 1.40 0.72 11.04
CA ALA A 118 0.89 -0.54 10.50
C ALA A 118 0.10 -0.28 9.21
N GLY A 119 -0.19 -1.35 8.46
CA GLY A 119 -1.01 -1.28 7.24
C GLY A 119 -2.39 -0.63 7.47
N ASN A 120 -2.91 0.04 6.43
CA ASN A 120 -4.20 0.74 6.49
C ASN A 120 -5.35 -0.17 6.97
N LEU A 121 -5.41 -1.42 6.49
CA LEU A 121 -6.45 -2.37 6.92
C LEU A 121 -6.44 -2.60 8.45
N HIS A 122 -5.26 -2.84 9.03
CA HIS A 122 -5.08 -3.03 10.48
C HIS A 122 -5.54 -1.81 11.29
N THR A 123 -5.35 -0.61 10.74
CA THR A 123 -5.69 0.65 11.42
C THR A 123 -7.12 1.12 11.14
N SER A 124 -7.92 0.35 10.39
CA SER A 124 -9.33 0.65 10.15
C SER A 124 -10.16 0.56 11.42
N ARG A 125 -11.00 1.58 11.66
CA ARG A 125 -11.94 1.63 12.78
C ARG A 125 -13.25 0.88 12.53
N HIS A 126 -13.46 0.43 11.31
CA HIS A 126 -14.65 -0.29 10.88
C HIS A 126 -14.26 -1.51 10.03
N GLU A 127 -15.18 -2.47 9.93
CA GLU A 127 -15.04 -3.60 9.01
C GLU A 127 -14.98 -3.12 7.56
N MET A 128 -14.38 -3.92 6.69
CA MET A 128 -14.31 -3.59 5.27
C MET A 128 -15.52 -4.18 4.56
N SER A 129 -16.11 -3.45 3.60
CA SER A 129 -17.30 -3.95 2.87
C SER A 129 -17.05 -5.26 2.12
N PHE A 130 -15.81 -5.53 1.70
CA PHE A 130 -15.43 -6.78 1.05
C PHE A 130 -15.21 -7.95 2.02
N GLN A 131 -15.17 -7.68 3.33
CA GLN A 131 -14.96 -8.69 4.37
C GLN A 131 -15.83 -8.41 5.61
N PRO A 132 -17.17 -8.52 5.48
CA PRO A 132 -18.08 -8.28 6.60
C PRO A 132 -17.79 -9.22 7.77
N GLY A 133 -17.92 -8.71 9.00
CA GLY A 133 -17.68 -9.44 10.25
C GLY A 133 -16.21 -9.50 10.67
N PHE A 134 -15.25 -9.17 9.80
CA PHE A 134 -13.83 -9.23 10.14
C PHE A 134 -13.41 -8.08 11.04
N ARG A 135 -12.63 -8.41 12.06
CA ARG A 135 -12.31 -7.53 13.18
C ARG A 135 -10.84 -7.10 13.16
N TRP A 136 -10.58 -5.91 12.63
CA TRP A 136 -9.23 -5.31 12.53
C TRP A 136 -8.64 -4.90 13.87
N MET A 137 -7.30 -4.78 13.93
CA MET A 137 -6.56 -4.37 15.13
C MET A 137 -7.14 -3.10 15.78
N ALA A 138 -7.37 -2.02 15.03
CA ALA A 138 -7.85 -0.76 15.60
C ALA A 138 -9.27 -0.87 16.20
N MET A 139 -10.15 -1.71 15.64
CA MET A 139 -11.47 -1.98 16.25
C MET A 139 -11.31 -2.65 17.62
N ARG A 140 -10.38 -3.59 17.74
CA ARG A 140 -10.09 -4.30 19.00
C ARG A 140 -9.47 -3.38 20.05
N VAL A 141 -8.62 -2.45 19.63
CA VAL A 141 -8.05 -1.41 20.51
C VAL A 141 -9.16 -0.48 21.04
N LEU A 142 -10.10 -0.06 20.20
CA LEU A 142 -11.26 0.74 20.61
C LEU A 142 -12.16 0.01 21.60
N ASP A 143 -12.45 -1.27 21.36
CA ASP A 143 -13.26 -2.09 22.27
C ASP A 143 -12.61 -2.28 23.65
N ALA A 144 -11.27 -2.23 23.71
CA ALA A 144 -10.53 -2.22 24.96
C ALA A 144 -10.55 -0.86 25.71
N GLY A 145 -11.32 0.11 25.21
CA GLY A 145 -11.48 1.44 25.79
C GLY A 145 -10.30 2.37 25.55
N ILE A 146 -9.44 2.08 24.57
CA ILE A 146 -8.29 2.92 24.25
C ILE A 146 -8.67 3.88 23.12
N PRO A 147 -8.75 5.19 23.38
CA PRO A 147 -9.02 6.16 22.32
C PRO A 147 -7.82 6.22 21.36
N LEU A 148 -8.12 6.32 20.07
CA LEU A 148 -7.12 6.46 19.01
C LEU A 148 -7.59 7.47 17.96
N VAL A 149 -6.62 8.04 17.25
CA VAL A 149 -6.83 8.74 15.98
C VAL A 149 -6.28 7.83 14.90
N SER A 150 -7.11 7.43 13.95
CA SER A 150 -6.66 6.63 12.81
C SER A 150 -6.49 7.49 11.56
N LEU A 151 -5.32 7.41 10.94
CA LEU A 151 -4.98 8.15 9.74
C LEU A 151 -4.68 7.18 8.60
N ASN A 152 -5.46 7.29 7.51
CA ASN A 152 -5.21 6.52 6.29
C ASN A 152 -3.91 7.00 5.63
N ALA A 153 -2.92 6.12 5.47
CA ALA A 153 -1.71 6.46 4.72
C ALA A 153 -2.06 6.66 3.24
N ARG A 154 -1.67 7.81 2.68
CA ARG A 154 -1.90 8.19 1.29
C ARG A 154 -0.60 8.64 0.63
N TRP A 155 -0.47 8.33 -0.64
CA TRP A 155 0.67 8.69 -1.47
C TRP A 155 0.20 9.21 -2.83
N ALA A 156 1.11 9.93 -3.49
CA ALA A 156 1.04 10.21 -4.91
C ALA A 156 1.51 8.97 -5.68
N ASP A 157 1.31 8.95 -7.00
CA ASP A 157 1.89 7.90 -7.83
C ASP A 157 3.36 7.69 -7.50
N GLY A 158 3.76 6.43 -7.46
CA GLY A 158 5.09 6.07 -7.01
C GLY A 158 5.41 4.62 -7.32
N THR A 159 6.47 4.15 -6.68
CA THR A 159 6.82 2.75 -6.67
C THR A 159 6.90 2.24 -5.24
N ALA A 160 6.63 0.95 -5.06
CA ALA A 160 6.80 0.25 -3.80
C ALA A 160 7.42 -1.12 -4.06
N TRP A 161 8.12 -1.65 -3.06
CA TRP A 161 8.48 -3.06 -3.04
C TRP A 161 7.32 -3.82 -2.41
N ILE A 162 6.62 -4.65 -3.18
CA ILE A 162 5.44 -5.40 -2.72
C ILE A 162 5.46 -6.80 -3.34
N CYS A 163 4.69 -7.71 -2.74
CA CYS A 163 4.37 -9.01 -3.32
C CYS A 163 2.92 -9.01 -3.81
N ARG A 164 2.68 -9.34 -5.08
CA ARG A 164 1.34 -9.48 -5.65
C ARG A 164 0.93 -10.95 -5.68
N GLY A 165 0.36 -11.44 -4.57
CA GLY A 165 0.02 -12.85 -4.39
C GLY A 165 1.10 -13.63 -3.65
N SER A 166 0.97 -14.95 -3.61
CA SER A 166 1.83 -15.82 -2.78
C SER A 166 3.10 -16.30 -3.48
N ASP A 167 3.23 -16.13 -4.79
CA ASP A 167 4.44 -16.49 -5.52
C ASP A 167 5.56 -15.47 -5.25
N LEU A 168 6.76 -15.98 -4.91
CA LEU A 168 7.96 -15.19 -4.73
C LEU A 168 8.34 -14.40 -5.98
N SER A 169 8.01 -14.92 -7.17
CA SER A 169 8.25 -14.23 -8.44
C SER A 169 7.44 -12.93 -8.57
N ALA A 170 6.34 -12.81 -7.81
CA ALA A 170 5.49 -11.65 -7.78
C ALA A 170 5.92 -10.59 -6.76
N CYS A 171 7.07 -10.79 -6.08
CA CYS A 171 7.68 -9.84 -5.16
C CYS A 171 8.70 -8.96 -5.88
N GLY A 172 8.57 -7.64 -5.76
CA GLY A 172 9.55 -6.72 -6.31
C GLY A 172 9.05 -5.28 -6.43
N VAL A 173 9.83 -4.48 -7.16
CA VAL A 173 9.48 -3.11 -7.49
C VAL A 173 8.23 -3.10 -8.36
N SER A 174 7.18 -2.47 -7.85
CA SER A 174 5.90 -2.31 -8.54
C SER A 174 5.50 -0.85 -8.57
N PHE A 175 4.85 -0.44 -9.65
CA PHE A 175 4.10 0.80 -9.66
C PHE A 175 2.93 0.71 -8.68
N ILE A 176 2.71 1.79 -7.94
CA ILE A 176 1.53 1.97 -7.10
C ILE A 176 0.86 3.30 -7.44
N GLY A 177 -0.43 3.21 -7.80
CA GLY A 177 -1.26 4.38 -8.04
C GLY A 177 -1.55 5.09 -6.72
N GLY A 178 -1.44 6.41 -6.72
CA GLY A 178 -1.73 7.27 -5.58
C GLY A 178 -3.02 8.07 -5.75
N ARG A 179 -3.59 8.49 -4.61
CA ARG A 179 -4.76 9.39 -4.54
C ARG A 179 -4.50 10.67 -3.73
N GLY A 180 -3.28 10.89 -3.22
CA GLY A 180 -2.96 12.03 -2.36
C GLY A 180 -1.61 12.65 -2.68
N THR A 181 -1.61 13.87 -3.22
CA THR A 181 -0.37 14.56 -3.65
C THR A 181 0.28 15.38 -2.56
N GLU A 182 -0.45 15.74 -1.51
CA GLU A 182 0.03 16.62 -0.45
C GLU A 182 0.63 15.83 0.71
N ALA A 183 1.85 16.22 1.13
CA ALA A 183 2.47 15.66 2.31
C ALA A 183 1.92 16.30 3.60
N GLY A 184 1.68 15.50 4.63
CA GLY A 184 1.23 15.97 5.95
C GLY A 184 -0.01 15.25 6.48
N ILE A 185 -0.53 15.76 7.60
CA ILE A 185 -1.73 15.22 8.24
C ILE A 185 -2.93 16.09 7.88
N ARG A 186 -4.04 15.44 7.56
CA ARG A 186 -5.34 16.09 7.34
C ARG A 186 -6.42 15.36 8.11
N PHE A 187 -7.07 16.06 9.02
CA PHE A 187 -8.23 15.58 9.77
C PHE A 187 -9.49 15.78 8.92
N ALA A 188 -9.72 14.83 8.02
CA ALA A 188 -10.88 14.76 7.16
C ALA A 188 -11.33 13.29 7.14
N PRO A 189 -12.37 12.92 7.92
CA PRO A 189 -12.82 11.55 8.02
C PRO A 189 -13.10 10.93 6.66
N SER A 190 -12.79 9.64 6.51
CA SER A 190 -13.13 8.93 5.29
C SER A 190 -14.66 8.81 5.15
N PRO A 191 -15.22 8.72 3.92
CA PRO A 191 -16.67 8.64 3.71
C PRO A 191 -17.35 7.46 4.43
N ASP A 192 -16.61 6.37 4.62
CA ASP A 192 -17.03 5.17 5.35
C ASP A 192 -16.73 5.23 6.87
N ALA A 193 -16.22 6.36 7.36
CA ALA A 193 -15.78 6.59 8.74
C ALA A 193 -14.65 5.67 9.26
N SER A 194 -14.06 4.83 8.41
CA SER A 194 -12.96 3.92 8.75
C SER A 194 -11.71 4.63 9.29
N TYR A 195 -11.51 5.91 8.96
CA TYR A 195 -10.38 6.73 9.40
C TYR A 195 -10.83 8.15 9.76
N ASP A 196 -10.16 8.77 10.74
CA ASP A 196 -10.38 10.17 11.17
C ASP A 196 -9.78 11.20 10.21
N GLY A 197 -8.88 10.73 9.35
CA GLY A 197 -8.10 11.58 8.47
C GLY A 197 -7.16 10.77 7.60
N TRP A 198 -6.21 11.46 7.00
CA TRP A 198 -5.16 10.85 6.22
C TRP A 198 -3.78 11.45 6.52
N PHE A 199 -2.77 10.60 6.38
CA PHE A 199 -1.36 10.97 6.43
C PHE A 199 -0.75 10.82 5.04
N GLY A 200 -0.52 11.96 4.39
CA GLY A 200 0.08 12.04 3.07
C GLY A 200 1.60 11.98 3.15
N VAL A 201 2.21 11.07 2.39
CA VAL A 201 3.68 10.92 2.31
C VAL A 201 4.26 11.45 1.00
N GLY A 202 3.44 12.04 0.12
CA GLY A 202 3.86 12.51 -1.19
C GLY A 202 4.19 11.35 -2.14
N SER A 203 5.12 11.58 -3.06
CA SER A 203 5.61 10.53 -3.97
C SER A 203 6.45 9.52 -3.18
N VAL A 204 6.23 8.24 -3.44
CA VAL A 204 6.93 7.14 -2.78
C VAL A 204 7.80 6.37 -3.78
N THR A 205 8.88 5.78 -3.29
CA THR A 205 9.81 4.99 -4.09
C THR A 205 10.05 3.64 -3.42
N ALA A 206 10.18 2.59 -4.23
CA ALA A 206 10.41 1.25 -3.73
C ALA A 206 11.70 1.17 -2.92
N SER A 207 11.59 0.68 -1.68
CA SER A 207 12.75 0.36 -0.85
C SER A 207 13.00 -1.16 -0.90
N PRO A 208 14.21 -1.62 -1.26
CA PRO A 208 14.50 -3.05 -1.33
C PRO A 208 14.58 -3.67 0.07
N PRO A 209 14.58 -5.01 0.17
CA PRO A 209 14.82 -5.74 1.41
C PRO A 209 16.15 -5.37 2.07
N ALA A 210 16.15 -5.11 3.38
CA ALA A 210 17.38 -4.76 4.11
C ALA A 210 18.26 -5.98 4.39
N GLY A 211 17.63 -7.15 4.63
CA GLY A 211 18.33 -8.39 4.96
C GLY A 211 19.01 -9.06 3.75
N ILE A 212 18.57 -8.76 2.52
CA ILE A 212 19.00 -9.46 1.30
C ILE A 212 19.51 -8.45 0.25
N PRO A 213 20.75 -7.93 0.39
CA PRO A 213 21.27 -6.87 -0.48
C PRO A 213 21.27 -7.20 -1.98
N ALA A 214 21.43 -8.47 -2.34
CA ALA A 214 21.39 -8.92 -3.75
C ALA A 214 20.06 -8.56 -4.44
N MET A 215 18.94 -8.43 -3.70
CA MET A 215 17.65 -8.06 -4.28
C MET A 215 17.60 -6.58 -4.70
N ALA A 216 18.50 -5.74 -4.18
CA ALA A 216 18.62 -4.33 -4.55
C ALA A 216 19.39 -4.10 -5.87
N GLU A 217 20.00 -5.14 -6.46
CA GLU A 217 20.72 -5.00 -7.72
C GLU A 217 19.80 -4.45 -8.83
N GLY A 218 20.26 -3.40 -9.53
CA GLY A 218 19.51 -2.75 -10.59
C GLY A 218 18.24 -2.03 -10.14
N LEU A 219 18.13 -1.63 -8.87
CA LEU A 219 16.93 -0.99 -8.30
C LEU A 219 16.44 0.20 -9.13
N ASP A 220 17.31 1.12 -9.53
CA ASP A 220 16.93 2.30 -10.30
C ASP A 220 16.30 1.95 -11.66
N ALA A 221 16.88 0.97 -12.35
CA ALA A 221 16.33 0.47 -13.62
C ALA A 221 14.97 -0.21 -13.41
N LYS A 222 14.81 -0.99 -12.33
CA LYS A 222 13.52 -1.60 -11.95
C LYS A 222 12.47 -0.55 -11.62
N ILE A 223 12.84 0.53 -10.92
CA ILE A 223 11.97 1.67 -10.63
C ILE A 223 11.55 2.39 -11.92
N ALA A 224 12.49 2.69 -12.81
CA ALA A 224 12.18 3.31 -14.10
C ALA A 224 11.27 2.44 -14.96
N ALA A 225 11.52 1.13 -15.00
CA ALA A 225 10.68 0.16 -15.69
C ALA A 225 9.26 0.12 -15.12
N ALA A 226 9.11 0.13 -13.79
CA ALA A 226 7.80 0.16 -13.14
C ALA A 226 6.98 1.40 -13.53
N TRP A 227 7.58 2.57 -13.65
CA TRP A 227 6.88 3.80 -14.08
C TRP A 227 6.33 3.75 -15.52
N SER A 228 6.93 2.90 -16.35
CA SER A 228 6.62 2.70 -17.76
C SER A 228 5.91 1.36 -18.01
N SER A 229 5.48 0.67 -16.95
CA SER A 229 4.86 -0.64 -17.08
C SER A 229 3.41 -0.55 -17.56
N PRO A 230 2.85 -1.64 -18.14
CA PRO A 230 1.43 -1.70 -18.48
C PRO A 230 0.50 -1.36 -17.31
N GLU A 231 0.85 -1.78 -16.09
CA GLU A 231 0.08 -1.48 -14.88
C GLU A 231 0.12 0.00 -14.52
N ALA A 232 1.26 0.67 -14.75
CA ALA A 232 1.36 2.11 -14.57
C ALA A 232 0.51 2.85 -15.60
N ALA A 233 0.54 2.43 -16.87
CA ALA A 233 -0.30 2.99 -17.92
C ALA A 233 -1.79 2.82 -17.60
N HIS A 234 -2.22 1.62 -17.20
CA HIS A 234 -3.61 1.33 -16.84
C HIS A 234 -4.06 2.13 -15.60
N ALA A 235 -3.24 2.22 -14.56
CA ALA A 235 -3.56 3.00 -13.37
C ALA A 235 -3.71 4.50 -13.68
N LYS A 236 -2.82 5.06 -14.51
CA LYS A 236 -2.91 6.46 -14.98
C LYS A 236 -4.16 6.66 -15.86
N ALA A 237 -4.49 5.70 -16.72
CA ALA A 237 -5.67 5.75 -17.57
C ALA A 237 -6.97 5.79 -16.77
N ARG A 238 -7.10 4.94 -15.74
CA ARG A 238 -8.28 4.95 -14.84
C ARG A 238 -8.47 6.30 -14.14
N ARG A 239 -7.38 7.00 -13.80
CA ARG A 239 -7.49 8.36 -13.24
C ARG A 239 -7.91 9.38 -14.30
N ALA A 240 -7.30 9.35 -15.49
CA ALA A 240 -7.73 10.21 -16.59
C ALA A 240 -9.23 10.02 -16.91
N TYR A 241 -9.71 8.77 -16.90
CA TYR A 241 -11.12 8.45 -17.02
C TYR A 241 -11.97 9.08 -15.89
N ALA A 242 -11.55 8.93 -14.62
CA ALA A 242 -12.26 9.53 -13.48
C ALA A 242 -12.31 11.06 -13.54
N ASP A 243 -11.25 11.70 -14.09
CA ASP A 243 -11.16 13.14 -14.32
C ASP A 243 -11.90 13.58 -15.60
N LYS A 244 -12.54 12.65 -16.31
CA LYS A 244 -13.25 12.82 -17.59
C LYS A 244 -12.36 13.27 -18.76
N ASP A 245 -11.05 13.08 -18.64
CA ASP A 245 -10.09 13.23 -19.73
C ASP A 245 -10.00 11.93 -20.54
N TYR A 246 -11.04 11.65 -21.30
CA TYR A 246 -11.19 10.41 -22.04
C TYR A 246 -10.18 10.27 -23.19
N ALA A 247 -9.77 11.39 -23.79
CA ALA A 247 -8.71 11.42 -24.79
C ALA A 247 -7.39 10.93 -24.18
N ARG A 248 -7.02 11.46 -23.02
CA ARG A 248 -5.81 11.02 -22.31
C ARG A 248 -5.92 9.58 -21.82
N CYS A 249 -7.09 9.15 -21.36
CA CYS A 249 -7.31 7.75 -21.00
C CYS A 249 -6.98 6.82 -22.19
N ALA A 250 -7.53 7.11 -23.38
CA ALA A 250 -7.29 6.29 -24.57
C ALA A 250 -5.80 6.27 -24.96
N GLU A 251 -5.11 7.41 -24.94
CA GLU A 251 -3.66 7.48 -25.21
C GLU A 251 -2.82 6.63 -24.25
N LEU A 252 -3.20 6.56 -22.98
CA LEU A 252 -2.49 5.77 -21.98
C LEU A 252 -2.72 4.27 -22.20
N LEU A 253 -3.96 3.86 -22.49
CA LEU A 253 -4.27 2.45 -22.77
C LEU A 253 -3.68 1.97 -24.10
N ALA A 254 -3.51 2.85 -25.07
CA ALA A 254 -2.82 2.55 -26.33
C ALA A 254 -1.32 2.16 -26.14
N GLN A 255 -0.70 2.51 -25.00
CA GLN A 255 0.69 2.13 -24.70
C GLN A 255 0.84 0.66 -24.30
N ILE A 256 -0.27 -0.02 -24.02
CA ILE A 256 -0.29 -1.42 -23.61
C ILE A 256 -0.35 -2.30 -24.86
N ALA A 257 0.78 -2.92 -25.23
CA ALA A 257 0.94 -3.63 -26.50
C ALA A 257 0.16 -4.96 -26.58
N SER A 258 -0.05 -5.64 -25.46
CA SER A 258 -0.77 -6.91 -25.38
C SER A 258 -1.82 -6.84 -24.26
N PRO A 259 -2.85 -6.01 -24.42
CA PRO A 259 -3.87 -5.85 -23.40
C PRO A 259 -4.68 -7.15 -23.28
N ASP A 260 -5.08 -7.50 -22.07
CA ASP A 260 -6.12 -8.51 -21.88
C ASP A 260 -7.48 -7.96 -22.33
N ALA A 261 -8.51 -8.83 -22.32
CA ALA A 261 -9.86 -8.47 -22.72
C ALA A 261 -10.42 -7.28 -21.92
N GLY A 262 -10.08 -7.17 -20.63
CA GLY A 262 -10.55 -6.07 -19.77
C GLY A 262 -9.90 -4.75 -20.12
N ILE A 263 -8.57 -4.72 -20.33
CA ILE A 263 -7.85 -3.51 -20.75
C ILE A 263 -8.28 -3.07 -22.16
N ALA A 264 -8.51 -4.03 -23.06
CA ALA A 264 -9.06 -3.73 -24.38
C ALA A 264 -10.46 -3.13 -24.27
N TYR A 265 -11.33 -3.69 -23.42
CA TYR A 265 -12.65 -3.13 -23.13
C TYR A 265 -12.58 -1.71 -22.57
N ASP A 266 -11.78 -1.47 -21.51
CA ASP A 266 -11.57 -0.15 -20.91
C ASP A 266 -11.12 0.88 -21.97
N HIS A 267 -10.28 0.46 -22.92
CA HIS A 267 -9.81 1.31 -24.00
C HIS A 267 -10.94 1.67 -24.97
N ALA A 268 -11.82 0.71 -25.30
CA ALA A 268 -13.00 0.98 -26.12
C ALA A 268 -13.92 2.01 -25.45
N CYS A 269 -14.17 1.90 -24.14
CA CYS A 269 -14.97 2.87 -23.38
C CYS A 269 -14.36 4.27 -23.44
N CYS A 270 -13.05 4.42 -23.19
CA CYS A 270 -12.37 5.71 -23.30
C CYS A 270 -12.41 6.30 -24.72
N LEU A 271 -12.27 5.48 -25.76
CA LEU A 271 -12.37 5.92 -27.16
C LEU A 271 -13.79 6.38 -27.52
N ALA A 272 -14.81 5.65 -27.06
CA ALA A 272 -16.22 5.97 -27.31
C ALA A 272 -16.59 7.32 -26.69
N LEU A 273 -16.24 7.53 -25.42
CA LEU A 273 -16.46 8.78 -24.71
C LEU A 273 -15.65 9.95 -25.26
N ALA A 274 -14.48 9.68 -25.85
CA ALA A 274 -13.69 10.68 -26.59
C ALA A 274 -14.24 10.97 -28.01
N GLY A 275 -15.33 10.33 -28.43
CA GLY A 275 -15.95 10.50 -29.75
C GLY A 275 -15.25 9.75 -30.89
N ARG A 276 -14.26 8.90 -30.61
CA ARG A 276 -13.49 8.12 -31.58
C ARG A 276 -14.17 6.78 -31.89
N LYS A 277 -15.36 6.84 -32.48
CA LYS A 277 -16.26 5.69 -32.67
C LYS A 277 -15.64 4.51 -33.42
N ASP A 278 -14.96 4.76 -34.53
CA ASP A 278 -14.37 3.69 -35.35
C ASP A 278 -13.27 2.93 -34.59
N ASP A 279 -12.41 3.65 -33.87
CA ASP A 279 -11.36 3.09 -33.03
C ASP A 279 -11.98 2.30 -31.86
N ALA A 280 -13.01 2.85 -31.23
CA ALA A 280 -13.72 2.19 -30.13
C ALA A 280 -14.31 0.84 -30.56
N LEU A 281 -14.98 0.79 -31.71
CA LEU A 281 -15.55 -0.45 -32.26
C LEU A 281 -14.47 -1.47 -32.64
N ALA A 282 -13.33 -1.02 -33.18
CA ALA A 282 -12.21 -1.90 -33.45
C ALA A 282 -11.66 -2.53 -32.17
N ARG A 283 -11.45 -1.70 -31.15
CA ARG A 283 -10.94 -2.12 -29.86
C ARG A 283 -11.90 -3.02 -29.09
N LEU A 284 -13.21 -2.78 -29.21
CA LEU A 284 -14.23 -3.64 -28.62
C LEU A 284 -14.25 -5.03 -29.26
N ARG A 285 -14.05 -5.13 -30.59
CA ARG A 285 -13.87 -6.44 -31.25
C ARG A 285 -12.64 -7.17 -30.73
N GLU A 286 -11.50 -6.48 -30.57
CA GLU A 286 -10.30 -7.08 -29.97
C GLU A 286 -10.58 -7.61 -28.55
N ALA A 287 -11.35 -6.88 -27.73
CA ALA A 287 -11.74 -7.34 -26.40
C ALA A 287 -12.57 -8.64 -26.46
N MET A 288 -13.53 -8.72 -27.40
CA MET A 288 -14.36 -9.91 -27.62
C MET A 288 -13.52 -11.10 -28.09
N ASP A 289 -12.61 -10.89 -29.05
CA ASP A 289 -11.71 -11.92 -29.56
C ASP A 289 -10.74 -12.41 -28.47
N ALA A 290 -10.34 -11.53 -27.56
CA ALA A 290 -9.55 -11.87 -26.36
C ALA A 290 -10.39 -12.56 -25.25
N GLY A 291 -11.69 -12.77 -25.47
CA GLY A 291 -12.57 -13.54 -24.60
C GLY A 291 -13.22 -12.74 -23.48
N PHE A 292 -13.56 -11.47 -23.71
CA PHE A 292 -14.39 -10.68 -22.79
C PHE A 292 -15.72 -11.40 -22.49
N LYS A 293 -16.07 -11.56 -21.21
CA LYS A 293 -17.15 -12.46 -20.78
C LYS A 293 -18.40 -11.75 -20.27
N ASP A 294 -18.28 -10.51 -19.79
CA ASP A 294 -19.40 -9.81 -19.15
C ASP A 294 -20.26 -9.07 -20.18
N LEU A 295 -20.96 -9.84 -21.02
CA LEU A 295 -21.79 -9.30 -22.09
C LEU A 295 -22.96 -8.47 -21.56
N ALA A 296 -23.46 -8.78 -20.36
CA ALA A 296 -24.52 -8.01 -19.71
C ALA A 296 -24.01 -6.62 -19.31
N HIS A 297 -22.79 -6.52 -18.78
CA HIS A 297 -22.15 -5.23 -18.54
C HIS A 297 -21.93 -4.47 -19.84
N LEU A 298 -21.39 -5.12 -20.88
CA LEU A 298 -21.13 -4.50 -22.18
C LEU A 298 -22.38 -3.90 -22.82
N GLU A 299 -23.52 -4.61 -22.80
CA GLU A 299 -24.79 -4.12 -23.38
C GLU A 299 -25.36 -2.92 -22.59
N ALA A 300 -25.13 -2.86 -21.28
CA ALA A 300 -25.68 -1.84 -20.40
C ALA A 300 -24.72 -0.66 -20.14
N ASP A 301 -23.49 -0.70 -20.68
CA ASP A 301 -22.46 0.29 -20.37
C ASP A 301 -22.83 1.68 -20.93
N PRO A 302 -23.04 2.71 -20.07
CA PRO A 302 -23.33 4.06 -20.51
C PRO A 302 -22.23 4.66 -21.40
N ASP A 303 -20.98 4.20 -21.28
CA ASP A 303 -19.84 4.70 -22.05
C ASP A 303 -19.92 4.32 -23.52
N LEU A 304 -20.61 3.21 -23.82
CA LEU A 304 -20.71 2.62 -25.14
C LEU A 304 -22.03 2.95 -25.86
N VAL A 305 -22.94 3.69 -25.22
CA VAL A 305 -24.25 4.09 -25.78
C VAL A 305 -24.10 4.73 -27.17
N SER A 306 -23.03 5.50 -27.40
CA SER A 306 -22.77 6.16 -28.69
C SER A 306 -22.50 5.19 -29.85
N LEU A 307 -22.28 3.91 -29.57
CA LEU A 307 -21.95 2.83 -30.51
C LEU A 307 -23.10 1.87 -30.77
N HIS A 308 -24.17 1.87 -29.96
CA HIS A 308 -25.23 0.85 -30.00
C HIS A 308 -25.98 0.78 -31.34
N ASP A 309 -26.12 1.90 -32.04
CA ASP A 309 -26.78 1.96 -33.34
C ASP A 309 -25.85 1.58 -34.52
N ASP A 310 -24.56 1.32 -34.26
CA ASP A 310 -23.61 0.96 -35.31
C ASP A 310 -23.79 -0.51 -35.74
N PRO A 311 -23.87 -0.83 -37.04
CA PRO A 311 -24.01 -2.21 -37.51
C PRO A 311 -22.88 -3.17 -37.10
N ARG A 312 -21.72 -2.62 -36.72
CA ARG A 312 -20.53 -3.36 -36.23
C ARG A 312 -20.57 -3.64 -34.72
N TRP A 313 -21.62 -3.22 -34.02
CA TRP A 313 -21.81 -3.52 -32.60
C TRP A 313 -21.79 -5.04 -32.37
N PRO A 314 -20.95 -5.55 -31.44
CA PRO A 314 -20.64 -6.97 -31.35
C PRO A 314 -21.76 -7.81 -30.69
N ILE A 315 -22.70 -7.17 -29.97
CA ILE A 315 -23.85 -7.84 -29.37
C ILE A 315 -25.08 -7.55 -30.22
N ARG A 316 -25.55 -8.54 -30.97
CA ARG A 316 -26.87 -8.46 -31.63
C ARG A 316 -27.89 -9.21 -30.79
N LYS A 317 -29.05 -8.58 -30.57
CA LYS A 317 -30.23 -9.25 -30.02
C LYS A 317 -30.74 -10.33 -30.97
#